data_AF-A0A8S1J2U0-F1
#
_entry.id   AF-A0A8S1J2U0-F1
#
_cell.length_a   1.000
_cell.length_b   1.000
_cell.length_c   1.000
_cell.angle_alpha   90.00
_cell.angle_beta   90.00
_cell.angle_gamma   90.00
#
_symmetry.space_group_name_H-M   'P 1'
#
loop_
_entity.id
_entity.type
_entity.pdbx_description
1 polymer ?
#
loop_
_entity_poly.entity_id
_entity_poly.type
_entity_poly.pdbx_seq_one_letter_code
_entity_poly.pdbx_strand_id
1 'polypeptide(L)'
;MGSTRETPTERILQFPSGTDNSRFTSTSEEESTDGSEGEDSDARVRDYQQEFSSLLADVNSAIEELGGKVAPKLNWSAPLDAVWMLPGRSLKCENADEVVMLLKSSDRVAHDICHAFDHCPGGPSLPRPDFFLALRKWYDLRPEGEFRAFVRSQELVGASQRDVSQPFAMAAGQRATVRELLLEFHKSHIQNVFPLGDCE
;
A
#
# COMPACT_ATOMS: atom_id res chain seq x y z
N MET A 1 -19.78 -16.28 -28.30
CA MET A 1 -18.47 -16.50 -27.67
C MET A 1 -18.05 -15.20 -27.01
N GLY A 2 -18.47 -15.00 -25.76
CA GLY A 2 -18.14 -13.78 -25.01
C GLY A 2 -16.70 -13.89 -24.52
N SER A 3 -15.81 -13.08 -25.10
CA SER A 3 -14.48 -12.86 -24.55
C SER A 3 -14.66 -12.20 -23.18
N THR A 4 -14.60 -12.95 -22.09
CA THR A 4 -14.43 -12.41 -20.74
C THR A 4 -13.10 -11.65 -20.75
N ARG A 5 -13.17 -10.32 -20.94
CA ARG A 5 -12.03 -9.45 -20.67
C ARG A 5 -11.77 -9.58 -19.17
N GLU A 6 -10.65 -10.20 -18.82
CA GLU A 6 -10.19 -10.20 -17.43
C GLU A 6 -10.07 -8.73 -16.99
N THR A 7 -10.84 -8.36 -15.98
CA THR A 7 -10.75 -7.01 -15.41
C THR A 7 -9.42 -6.90 -14.68
N PRO A 8 -8.70 -5.77 -14.79
CA PRO A 8 -7.47 -5.56 -14.04
C PRO A 8 -7.73 -5.73 -12.53
N THR A 9 -6.77 -6.32 -11.83
CA THR A 9 -6.85 -6.54 -10.38
C THR A 9 -6.01 -5.53 -9.59
N GLU A 10 -5.13 -4.79 -10.26
CA GLU A 10 -4.25 -3.79 -9.66
C GLU A 10 -3.96 -2.65 -10.65
N ARG A 11 -3.80 -1.43 -10.13
CA ARG A 11 -3.23 -0.27 -10.83
C ARG A 11 -2.13 0.35 -9.97
N ILE A 12 -1.03 0.73 -10.60
CA ILE A 12 0.11 1.36 -9.96
C ILE A 12 0.22 2.79 -10.51
N LEU A 13 0.14 3.77 -9.61
CA LEU A 13 0.35 5.18 -9.92
C LEU A 13 1.74 5.57 -9.43
N GLN A 14 2.60 6.03 -10.34
CA GLN A 14 3.92 6.53 -9.99
C GLN A 14 3.83 8.01 -9.62
N PHE A 15 4.56 8.42 -8.59
CA PHE A 15 4.74 9.84 -8.32
C PHE A 15 5.87 10.38 -9.21
N PRO A 16 5.77 11.63 -9.69
CA PRO A 16 6.83 12.22 -10.50
C PRO A 16 8.16 12.23 -9.73
N SER A 17 9.17 11.59 -10.30
CA SER A 17 10.52 11.54 -9.74
C SER A 17 11.15 12.93 -9.85
N GLY A 18 11.44 13.59 -8.72
CA GLY A 18 12.32 14.77 -8.74
C GLY A 18 11.84 16.07 -8.12
N THR A 19 10.90 16.09 -7.18
CA THR A 19 10.78 17.24 -6.29
C THR A 19 11.79 17.12 -5.16
N ASP A 20 12.78 18.01 -5.16
CA ASP A 20 13.73 18.19 -4.08
C ASP A 20 13.00 18.33 -2.74
N ASN A 21 13.11 17.29 -1.90
CA ASN A 21 12.46 17.22 -0.60
C ASN A 21 13.12 18.18 0.43
N SER A 22 14.14 18.96 0.02
CA SER A 22 14.69 20.07 0.81
C SER A 22 13.66 21.17 1.15
N ARG A 23 12.48 21.14 0.50
CA ARG A 23 11.39 22.12 0.70
C ARG A 23 10.44 21.84 1.87
N PHE A 24 10.56 20.70 2.55
CA PHE A 24 9.74 20.38 3.73
C PHE A 24 10.51 20.70 5.02
N THR A 25 10.87 21.97 5.23
CA THR A 25 11.27 22.42 6.58
C THR A 25 10.03 22.40 7.46
N SER A 26 10.08 21.63 8.53
CA SER A 26 9.09 21.58 9.60
C SER A 26 8.58 22.98 9.95
N THR A 27 7.32 23.26 9.67
CA THR A 27 6.59 24.32 10.39
C THR A 27 6.31 23.78 11.79
N SER A 28 7.34 23.78 12.62
CA SER A 28 7.17 23.86 14.06
C SER A 28 6.69 25.27 14.36
N GLU A 29 5.56 25.37 15.05
CA GLU A 29 4.89 26.60 15.43
C GLU A 29 5.85 27.57 16.13
N GLU A 30 6.22 28.67 15.45
CA GLU A 30 6.53 29.94 16.10
C GLU A 30 5.93 31.08 15.25
N GLU A 31 4.91 31.73 15.79
CA GLU A 31 4.41 33.03 15.30
C GLU A 31 5.56 34.05 15.32
N SER A 32 5.95 34.53 14.15
CA SER A 32 6.58 35.84 13.98
C SER A 32 6.35 36.35 12.56
N THR A 33 5.45 37.31 12.46
CA THR A 33 5.14 38.07 11.25
C THR A 33 6.38 38.89 10.84
N ASP A 34 6.94 38.61 9.67
CA ASP A 34 7.64 39.64 8.88
C ASP A 34 7.28 39.50 7.41
N GLY A 35 6.72 40.57 6.86
CA GLY A 35 6.05 40.61 5.58
C GLY A 35 7.02 40.87 4.43
N SER A 36 7.20 39.87 3.59
CA SER A 36 7.57 40.05 2.18
C SER A 36 7.10 38.84 1.36
N GLU A 37 5.79 38.69 1.19
CA GLU A 37 5.21 37.66 0.33
C GLU A 37 5.28 38.11 -1.14
N GLY A 38 6.31 37.67 -1.84
CA GLY A 38 6.46 37.86 -3.27
C GLY A 38 5.51 36.96 -4.06
N GLU A 39 5.01 37.46 -5.19
CA GLU A 39 4.08 36.83 -6.15
C GLU A 39 4.45 35.38 -6.57
N ASP A 40 5.69 34.96 -6.33
CA ASP A 40 6.23 33.61 -6.54
C ASP A 40 5.67 32.58 -5.53
N SER A 41 5.25 32.97 -4.32
CA SER A 41 4.64 32.04 -3.35
C SER A 41 3.24 31.59 -3.77
N ASP A 42 2.40 32.53 -4.24
CA ASP A 42 1.02 32.26 -4.67
C ASP A 42 0.98 31.44 -5.97
N ALA A 43 1.90 31.71 -6.92
CA ALA A 43 2.05 30.91 -8.13
C ALA A 43 2.40 29.44 -7.83
N ARG A 44 3.30 29.20 -6.87
CA ARG A 44 3.71 27.83 -6.46
C ARG A 44 2.59 27.07 -5.75
N VAL A 45 1.83 27.71 -4.87
CA VAL A 45 0.69 27.07 -4.19
C VAL A 45 -0.35 26.61 -5.20
N ARG A 46 -0.64 27.43 -6.23
CA ARG A 46 -1.57 27.07 -7.31
C ARG A 46 -1.09 25.88 -8.13
N ASP A 47 0.22 25.78 -8.39
CA ASP A 47 0.83 24.65 -9.11
C ASP A 47 0.62 23.33 -8.35
N TYR A 48 0.92 23.31 -7.05
CA TYR A 48 0.68 22.13 -6.20
C TYR A 48 -0.79 21.74 -6.11
N GLN A 49 -1.70 22.71 -6.03
CA GLN A 49 -3.14 22.44 -6.02
C GLN A 49 -3.59 21.79 -7.33
N GLN A 50 -3.04 22.21 -8.46
CA GLN A 50 -3.36 21.65 -9.76
C GLN A 50 -2.80 20.22 -9.92
N GLU A 51 -1.54 20.00 -9.54
CA GLU A 51 -0.92 18.67 -9.54
C GLU A 51 -1.68 17.69 -8.64
N PHE A 52 -2.02 18.12 -7.43
CA PHE A 52 -2.76 17.28 -6.49
C PHE A 52 -4.17 16.96 -6.99
N SER A 53 -4.86 17.94 -7.61
CA SER A 53 -6.17 17.73 -8.22
C SER A 53 -6.10 16.72 -9.38
N SER A 54 -5.04 16.79 -10.20
CA SER A 54 -4.79 15.80 -11.27
C SER A 54 -4.58 14.40 -10.69
N LEU A 55 -3.77 14.28 -9.64
CA LEU A 55 -3.55 13.00 -8.96
C LEU A 55 -4.85 12.39 -8.41
N LEU A 56 -5.72 13.21 -7.80
CA LEU A 56 -7.02 12.73 -7.31
C LEU A 56 -7.91 12.23 -8.46
N ALA A 57 -7.87 12.89 -9.62
CA ALA A 57 -8.58 12.44 -10.81
C ALA A 57 -8.05 11.09 -11.32
N ASP A 58 -6.72 10.92 -11.36
CA ASP A 58 -6.09 9.65 -11.74
C ASP A 58 -6.45 8.51 -10.79
N VAL A 59 -6.48 8.79 -9.48
CA VAL A 59 -6.91 7.83 -8.46
C VAL A 59 -8.37 7.43 -8.66
N ASN A 60 -9.28 8.38 -8.88
CA ASN A 60 -10.69 8.07 -9.12
C ASN A 60 -10.88 7.26 -10.41
N SER A 61 -10.15 7.59 -11.48
CA SER A 61 -10.19 6.82 -12.73
C SER A 61 -9.72 5.37 -12.51
N ALA A 62 -8.64 5.18 -11.76
CA ALA A 62 -8.15 3.85 -11.41
C ALA A 62 -9.14 3.06 -10.52
N ILE A 63 -9.85 3.73 -9.61
CA ILE A 63 -10.91 3.11 -8.80
C ILE A 63 -12.04 2.60 -9.69
N GLU A 64 -12.51 3.40 -10.65
CA GLU A 64 -13.57 3.03 -11.59
C GLU A 64 -13.17 1.80 -12.42
N GLU A 65 -11.96 1.79 -12.98
CA GLU A 65 -11.44 0.68 -13.78
C GLU A 65 -11.30 -0.64 -12.97
N LEU A 66 -11.05 -0.54 -11.66
CA LEU A 66 -10.95 -1.68 -10.74
C LEU A 66 -12.32 -2.15 -10.22
N GLY A 67 -13.42 -1.53 -10.65
CA GLY A 67 -14.78 -1.91 -10.26
C GLY A 67 -15.34 -1.12 -9.08
N GLY A 68 -14.84 0.10 -8.85
CA GLY A 68 -15.38 1.08 -7.92
C GLY A 68 -14.98 0.91 -6.46
N LYS A 69 -14.25 -0.16 -6.12
CA LYS A 69 -13.82 -0.46 -4.74
C LYS A 69 -12.39 -0.95 -4.75
N VAL A 70 -11.53 -0.32 -3.96
CA VAL A 70 -10.10 -0.64 -3.90
C VAL A 70 -9.57 -0.74 -2.47
N ALA A 71 -8.40 -1.35 -2.31
CA ALA A 71 -7.56 -1.23 -1.13
C ALA A 71 -6.23 -0.55 -1.53
N PRO A 72 -5.87 0.59 -0.92
CA PRO A 72 -4.63 1.28 -1.22
C PRO A 72 -3.44 0.69 -0.44
N LYS A 73 -2.23 0.76 -1.02
CA LYS A 73 -0.96 0.61 -0.32
C LYS A 73 0.14 1.43 -1.00
N LEU A 74 1.18 1.79 -0.25
CA LEU A 74 2.43 2.25 -0.83
C LEU A 74 3.30 1.05 -1.23
N ASN A 75 4.59 1.27 -1.42
CA ASN A 75 5.56 0.25 -1.82
C ASN A 75 5.44 -1.04 -0.98
N TRP A 76 5.38 -0.91 0.35
CA TRP A 76 5.42 -2.06 1.26
C TRP A 76 4.11 -2.24 2.04
N SER A 77 3.64 -1.18 2.67
CA SER A 77 2.59 -1.24 3.68
C SER A 77 1.23 -0.76 3.18
N ALA A 78 0.20 -1.51 3.58
CA ALA A 78 -1.20 -1.08 3.53
C ALA A 78 -1.58 -0.39 4.86
N PRO A 79 -2.44 0.64 4.85
CA PRO A 79 -2.80 1.45 6.02
C PRO A 79 -3.83 0.75 6.94
N LEU A 80 -3.55 -0.51 7.31
CA LEU A 80 -4.44 -1.35 8.13
C LEU A 80 -4.66 -0.78 9.55
N ASP A 81 -3.70 -0.03 10.05
CA ASP A 81 -3.72 0.69 11.32
C ASP A 81 -4.61 1.95 11.29
N ALA A 82 -4.97 2.44 10.10
CA ALA A 82 -5.78 3.64 9.92
C ALA A 82 -7.24 3.36 9.53
N VAL A 83 -7.67 2.09 9.48
CA VAL A 83 -9.03 1.72 9.05
C VAL A 83 -10.14 2.37 9.89
N TRP A 84 -9.83 2.80 11.11
CA TRP A 84 -10.74 3.54 11.99
C TRP A 84 -11.17 4.90 11.43
N MET A 85 -10.44 5.46 10.47
CA MET A 85 -10.78 6.71 9.79
C MET A 85 -12.01 6.61 8.89
N LEU A 86 -12.33 5.39 8.41
CA LEU A 86 -13.46 5.17 7.51
C LEU A 86 -14.66 4.56 8.24
N PRO A 87 -15.91 4.90 7.86
CA PRO A 87 -17.12 4.33 8.46
C PRO A 87 -17.16 2.79 8.39
N GLY A 88 -16.62 2.21 7.32
CA GLY A 88 -16.60 0.77 7.09
C GLY A 88 -15.54 -0.01 7.88
N ARG A 89 -14.69 0.65 8.67
CA ARG A 89 -13.60 0.03 9.45
C ARG A 89 -12.79 -1.01 8.67
N SER A 90 -12.52 -0.73 7.40
CA SER A 90 -11.78 -1.60 6.48
C SER A 90 -10.92 -0.76 5.54
N LEU A 91 -10.08 -1.42 4.74
CA LEU A 91 -9.28 -0.76 3.70
C LEU A 91 -10.08 -0.42 2.44
N LYS A 92 -11.39 -0.72 2.41
CA LYS A 92 -12.23 -0.49 1.24
C LYS A 92 -12.44 1.01 1.01
N CYS A 93 -11.88 1.52 -0.07
CA CYS A 93 -12.07 2.89 -0.55
C CYS A 93 -12.91 2.90 -1.83
N GLU A 94 -13.81 3.88 -1.94
CA GLU A 94 -14.69 4.08 -3.09
C GLU A 94 -14.40 5.39 -3.85
N ASN A 95 -13.53 6.24 -3.31
CA ASN A 95 -13.08 7.49 -3.92
C ASN A 95 -11.68 7.89 -3.46
N ALA A 96 -11.07 8.87 -4.13
CA ALA A 96 -9.72 9.34 -3.86
C ALA A 96 -9.56 9.97 -2.46
N ASP A 97 -10.58 10.66 -1.94
CA ASP A 97 -10.51 11.30 -0.61
C ASP A 97 -10.35 10.24 0.50
N GLU A 98 -11.08 9.13 0.40
CA GLU A 98 -10.95 8.00 1.33
C GLU A 98 -9.54 7.37 1.27
N VAL A 99 -8.98 7.23 0.05
CA VAL A 99 -7.61 6.73 -0.14
C VAL A 99 -6.60 7.65 0.56
N VAL A 100 -6.68 8.96 0.29
CA VAL A 100 -5.77 9.95 0.88
C VAL A 100 -5.93 9.98 2.40
N MET A 101 -7.15 9.92 2.91
CA MET A 101 -7.41 9.93 4.34
C MET A 101 -6.78 8.73 5.05
N LEU A 102 -6.93 7.50 4.52
CA LEU A 102 -6.27 6.33 5.10
C LEU A 102 -4.74 6.45 5.08
N LEU A 103 -4.16 6.88 3.96
CA LEU A 103 -2.71 6.98 3.82
C LEU A 103 -2.13 8.02 4.78
N LYS A 104 -2.78 9.19 4.92
CA LYS A 104 -2.32 10.27 5.81
C LYS A 104 -2.40 9.92 7.29
N SER A 105 -3.30 9.00 7.67
CA SER A 105 -3.54 8.63 9.07
C SER A 105 -2.86 7.33 9.51
N SER A 106 -1.99 6.74 8.66
CA SER A 106 -1.32 5.48 8.94
C SER A 106 0.14 5.67 9.34
N ASP A 107 0.48 5.18 10.53
CA ASP A 107 1.86 5.11 11.02
C ASP A 107 2.69 4.15 10.16
N ARG A 108 2.07 3.10 9.62
CA ARG A 108 2.74 2.17 8.70
C ARG A 108 3.12 2.85 7.39
N VAL A 109 2.27 3.72 6.87
CA VAL A 109 2.58 4.52 5.67
C VAL A 109 3.65 5.56 5.98
N ALA A 110 3.59 6.21 7.15
CA ALA A 110 4.65 7.10 7.61
C ALA A 110 6.01 6.37 7.73
N HIS A 111 6.01 5.14 8.23
CA HIS A 111 7.20 4.29 8.28
C HIS A 111 7.75 3.99 6.88
N ASP A 112 6.90 3.63 5.90
CA ASP A 112 7.34 3.44 4.51
C ASP A 112 8.04 4.70 3.95
N ILE A 113 7.58 5.90 4.30
CA ILE A 113 8.12 7.17 3.79
C ILE A 113 9.44 7.58 4.48
N CYS A 114 9.51 7.36 5.80
CA CYS A 114 10.57 7.91 6.65
C CYS A 114 11.64 6.90 7.04
N HIS A 115 11.28 5.62 7.18
CA HIS A 115 12.06 4.62 7.92
C HIS A 115 12.27 3.30 7.14
N ALA A 116 11.86 3.23 5.87
CA ALA A 116 11.91 1.98 5.08
C ALA A 116 13.29 1.31 5.03
N PHE A 117 14.38 2.09 5.12
CA PHE A 117 15.75 1.59 5.01
C PHE A 117 16.57 1.65 6.30
N ASP A 118 15.95 1.99 7.44
CA ASP A 118 16.66 2.16 8.72
C ASP A 118 17.40 0.90 9.18
N HIS A 119 16.90 -0.28 8.79
CA HIS A 119 17.48 -1.58 9.14
C HIS A 119 18.29 -2.22 7.99
N CYS A 120 18.40 -1.56 6.84
CA CYS A 120 19.20 -2.06 5.73
C CYS A 120 20.70 -1.83 5.98
N PRO A 121 21.60 -2.68 5.46
CA PRO A 121 23.02 -2.35 5.40
C PRO A 121 23.23 -1.05 4.61
N GLY A 122 23.79 -0.02 5.25
CA GLY A 122 23.88 1.35 4.71
C GLY A 122 22.86 2.32 5.33
N GLY A 123 21.80 1.82 5.97
CA GLY A 123 20.84 2.60 6.75
C GLY A 123 20.28 3.80 5.96
N PRO A 124 20.11 4.96 6.61
CA PRO A 124 19.52 6.15 5.98
C PRO A 124 20.42 6.82 4.93
N SER A 125 21.63 6.30 4.68
CA SER A 125 22.51 6.78 3.60
C SER A 125 22.15 6.22 2.22
N LEU A 126 21.26 5.22 2.18
CA LEU A 126 20.75 4.68 0.93
C LEU A 126 19.89 5.73 0.20
N PRO A 127 19.90 5.73 -1.15
CA PRO A 127 19.06 6.65 -1.91
C PRO A 127 17.58 6.40 -1.58
N ARG A 128 16.81 7.49 -1.47
CA ARG A 128 15.36 7.38 -1.26
C ARG A 128 14.73 6.59 -2.42
N PRO A 129 13.80 5.68 -2.13
CA PRO A 129 13.12 4.91 -3.16
C PRO A 129 12.12 5.80 -3.90
N ASP A 130 11.87 5.49 -5.17
CA ASP A 130 10.68 6.01 -5.84
C ASP A 130 9.44 5.39 -5.18
N PHE A 131 8.49 6.24 -4.83
CA PHE A 131 7.23 5.80 -4.27
C PHE A 131 6.19 5.55 -5.36
N PHE A 132 5.30 4.62 -5.10
CA PHE A 132 4.11 4.41 -5.90
C PHE A 132 2.89 4.17 -5.02
N LEU A 133 1.72 4.53 -5.54
CA LEU A 133 0.44 4.17 -4.97
C LEU A 133 -0.10 2.96 -5.73
N ALA A 134 -0.18 1.80 -5.07
CA ALA A 134 -0.83 0.63 -5.61
C ALA A 134 -2.29 0.58 -5.14
N LEU A 135 -3.21 0.57 -6.09
CA LEU A 135 -4.64 0.36 -5.86
C LEU A 135 -4.98 -1.06 -6.28
N ARG A 136 -5.41 -1.88 -5.32
CA ARG A 136 -5.84 -3.25 -5.59
C ARG A 136 -7.35 -3.33 -5.56
N LYS A 137 -7.93 -4.06 -6.49
CA LYS A 137 -9.37 -4.34 -6.48
C LYS A 137 -9.79 -4.94 -5.13
N TRP A 138 -10.83 -4.39 -4.53
CA TRP A 138 -11.34 -4.86 -3.25
C TRP A 138 -12.08 -6.18 -3.42
N TYR A 139 -11.79 -7.12 -2.52
CA TYR A 139 -12.51 -8.37 -2.36
C TYR A 139 -12.90 -8.53 -0.89
N ASP A 140 -14.12 -8.99 -0.65
CA ASP A 140 -14.59 -9.32 0.70
C ASP A 140 -14.07 -10.71 1.10
N LEU A 141 -12.79 -10.75 1.46
CA LEU A 141 -12.12 -11.97 1.89
C LEU A 141 -12.42 -12.25 3.35
N ARG A 142 -12.73 -13.51 3.66
CA ARG A 142 -12.90 -13.95 5.04
C ARG A 142 -11.52 -14.05 5.70
N PRO A 143 -11.27 -13.37 6.84
CA PRO A 143 -9.96 -13.38 7.50
C PRO A 143 -9.45 -14.79 7.86
N GLU A 144 -10.37 -15.73 8.14
CA GLU A 144 -10.06 -17.14 8.43
C GLU A 144 -9.36 -17.89 7.28
N GLY A 145 -9.49 -17.39 6.04
CA GLY A 145 -8.86 -17.93 4.84
C GLY A 145 -7.54 -17.27 4.48
N GLU A 146 -7.09 -16.27 5.26
CA GLU A 146 -5.83 -15.58 5.00
C GLU A 146 -4.67 -16.24 5.77
N PHE A 147 -3.60 -16.54 5.04
CA PHE A 147 -2.42 -17.18 5.58
C PHE A 147 -1.16 -16.35 5.29
N ARG A 148 -0.25 -16.32 6.26
CA ARG A 148 1.14 -15.93 6.04
C ARG A 148 1.94 -17.20 5.82
N ALA A 149 2.66 -17.27 4.71
CA ALA A 149 3.54 -18.37 4.35
C ALA A 149 4.99 -17.90 4.45
N PHE A 150 5.87 -18.76 4.97
CA PHE A 150 7.28 -18.48 5.18
C PHE A 150 8.11 -19.34 4.24
N VAL A 151 8.99 -18.70 3.46
CA VAL A 151 9.81 -19.38 2.44
C VAL A 151 11.27 -19.20 2.79
N ARG A 152 12.01 -20.31 2.77
CA ARG A 152 13.46 -20.34 3.00
C ARG A 152 14.12 -21.25 2.00
N SER A 153 15.22 -20.82 1.40
CA SER A 153 15.95 -21.54 0.37
C SER A 153 15.04 -22.06 -0.76
N GLN A 154 14.07 -21.24 -1.21
CA GLN A 154 13.07 -21.59 -2.23
C GLN A 154 12.11 -22.73 -1.83
N GLU A 155 11.96 -23.00 -0.52
CA GLU A 155 11.03 -23.99 0.01
C GLU A 155 10.03 -23.37 1.00
N LEU A 156 8.77 -23.80 0.93
CA LEU A 156 7.75 -23.45 1.91
C LEU A 156 8.01 -24.17 3.24
N VAL A 157 8.52 -23.45 4.24
CA VAL A 157 8.89 -24.02 5.55
C VAL A 157 7.76 -23.96 6.57
N GLY A 158 6.78 -23.09 6.40
CA GLY A 158 5.66 -22.98 7.31
C GLY A 158 4.57 -22.02 6.84
N ALA A 159 3.43 -22.07 7.51
CA ALA A 159 2.36 -21.10 7.36
C ALA A 159 1.55 -20.93 8.65
N SER A 160 1.02 -19.74 8.87
CA SER A 160 0.11 -19.40 9.97
C SER A 160 -1.08 -18.61 9.46
N GLN A 161 -2.17 -18.55 10.24
CA GLN A 161 -3.23 -17.58 9.97
C GLN A 161 -2.66 -16.16 10.02
N ARG A 162 -3.16 -15.30 9.13
CA ARG A 162 -2.69 -13.92 8.99
C ARG A 162 -3.19 -13.02 10.11
N ASP A 163 -4.46 -13.17 10.45
CA ASP A 163 -5.12 -12.50 11.56
C ASP A 163 -4.89 -13.31 12.86
N VAL A 164 -4.33 -12.63 13.86
CA VAL A 164 -3.98 -13.18 15.17
C VAL A 164 -4.82 -12.57 16.29
N SER A 165 -5.78 -11.70 15.97
CA SER A 165 -6.64 -11.02 16.95
C SER A 165 -7.66 -11.96 17.58
N GLN A 166 -8.00 -13.05 16.88
CA GLN A 166 -8.95 -14.06 17.34
C GLN A 166 -8.57 -15.47 16.87
N PRO A 167 -8.96 -16.52 17.60
CA PRO A 167 -8.76 -17.89 17.16
C PRO A 167 -9.77 -18.27 16.07
N PHE A 168 -9.29 -18.81 14.95
CA PHE A 168 -10.14 -19.39 13.92
C PHE A 168 -10.01 -20.92 13.94
N ALA A 169 -11.05 -21.59 14.41
CA ALA A 169 -11.10 -23.05 14.41
C ALA A 169 -11.19 -23.59 12.97
N MET A 170 -10.31 -24.54 12.64
CA MET A 170 -10.40 -25.27 11.37
C MET A 170 -11.26 -26.51 11.53
N ALA A 171 -12.16 -26.74 10.58
CA ALA A 171 -12.89 -28.00 10.50
C ALA A 171 -11.95 -29.18 10.22
N ALA A 172 -12.40 -30.40 10.55
CA ALA A 172 -11.65 -31.61 10.21
C ALA A 172 -11.37 -31.66 8.70
N GLY A 173 -10.13 -31.98 8.33
CA GLY A 173 -9.69 -32.04 6.93
C GLY A 173 -9.29 -30.69 6.30
N GLN A 174 -9.81 -29.55 6.78
CA GLN A 174 -9.51 -28.23 6.21
C GLN A 174 -8.01 -27.91 6.26
N ARG A 175 -7.31 -28.31 7.33
CA ARG A 175 -5.86 -28.16 7.44
C ARG A 175 -5.09 -28.87 6.32
N ALA A 176 -5.54 -30.06 5.91
CA ALA A 176 -4.91 -30.81 4.82
C ALA A 176 -5.14 -30.10 3.48
N THR A 177 -6.36 -29.66 3.22
CA THR A 177 -6.71 -28.88 2.02
C THR A 177 -5.91 -27.58 1.92
N VAL A 178 -5.85 -26.79 3.01
CA VAL A 178 -5.06 -25.55 3.04
C VAL A 178 -3.58 -25.84 2.77
N ARG A 179 -3.04 -26.90 3.36
CA ARG A 179 -1.64 -27.30 3.12
C ARG A 179 -1.39 -27.60 1.64
N GLU A 180 -2.26 -28.37 1.00
CA GLU A 180 -2.13 -28.70 -0.43
C GLU A 180 -2.19 -27.44 -1.31
N LEU A 181 -3.16 -26.56 -1.05
CA LEU A 181 -3.30 -25.30 -1.77
C LEU A 181 -2.08 -24.38 -1.61
N LEU A 182 -1.52 -24.28 -0.40
CA LEU A 182 -0.31 -23.49 -0.16
C LEU A 182 0.91 -24.06 -0.88
N LEU A 183 1.06 -25.39 -0.90
CA LEU A 183 2.16 -26.06 -1.61
C LEU A 183 2.05 -25.87 -3.12
N GLU A 184 0.83 -26.02 -3.66
CA GLU A 184 0.55 -25.78 -5.08
C GLU A 184 0.81 -24.32 -5.46
N PHE A 185 0.29 -23.37 -4.67
CA PHE A 185 0.52 -21.94 -4.89
C PHE A 185 2.01 -21.60 -4.85
N HIS A 186 2.75 -22.10 -3.85
CA HIS A 186 4.19 -21.88 -3.75
C HIS A 186 4.92 -22.39 -5.00
N LYS A 187 4.63 -23.62 -5.43
CA LYS A 187 5.27 -24.22 -6.61
C LYS A 187 4.96 -23.46 -7.91
N SER A 188 3.72 -22.99 -8.05
CA SER A 188 3.24 -22.36 -9.29
C SER A 188 3.56 -20.88 -9.40
N HIS A 189 3.67 -20.16 -8.28
CA HIS A 189 3.75 -18.69 -8.28
C HIS A 189 4.93 -18.10 -7.51
N ILE A 190 5.59 -18.85 -6.63
CA ILE A 190 6.65 -18.31 -5.76
C ILE A 190 8.01 -18.91 -6.10
N GLN A 191 8.10 -20.24 -6.15
CA GLN A 191 9.35 -20.97 -6.32
C GLN A 191 10.03 -20.60 -7.65
N ASN A 192 11.27 -20.11 -7.59
CA ASN A 192 12.06 -19.67 -8.75
C ASN A 192 11.47 -18.48 -9.55
N VAL A 193 10.45 -17.81 -9.03
CA VAL A 193 9.88 -16.59 -9.61
C VAL A 193 10.51 -15.34 -8.99
N PHE A 194 10.75 -15.36 -7.67
CA PHE A 194 11.32 -14.24 -6.94
C PHE A 194 12.86 -14.34 -6.86
N PRO A 195 13.56 -13.19 -6.84
CA PRO A 195 15.03 -13.16 -6.87
C PRO A 195 15.68 -13.58 -5.54
N LEU A 196 14.94 -13.48 -4.43
CA LEU A 196 15.41 -13.87 -3.10
C LEU A 196 15.02 -15.32 -2.83
N GLY A 197 15.97 -16.09 -2.29
CA GLY A 197 15.70 -17.47 -1.82
C GLY A 197 14.93 -17.53 -0.51
N ASP A 198 14.99 -16.44 0.27
CA ASP A 198 14.33 -16.30 1.57
C ASP A 198 13.35 -15.12 1.52
N CYS A 199 12.10 -15.37 1.93
CA CYS A 199 11.05 -14.36 2.05
C CYS A 199 10.24 -14.63 3.33
N GLU A 200 10.22 -13.64 4.24
CA GLU A 200 9.50 -13.69 5.53
C GLU A 200 8.15 -12.95 5.51
#